data_AF-A0AA43FIK6-F1
#
_entry.id   AF-A0AA43FIK6-F1
#
_cell.length_a   1.000
_cell.length_b   1.000
_cell.length_c   1.000
_cell.angle_alpha   90.00
_cell.angle_beta   90.00
_cell.angle_gamma   90.00
#
_symmetry.space_group_name_H-M   'P 1'
#
loop_
_entity.id
_entity.type
_entity.pdbx_description
1 polymer ?
#
loop_
_entity_poly.entity_id
_entity_poly.type
_entity_poly.pdbx_seq_one_letter_code
_entity_poly.pdbx_strand_id
1 'polypeptide(L)'
;MYTLVRRFVKTALVFFVAGLALGGWILVEMAWGPSRALAPLISAHTHLLLFGFVIILIMGVAYWMFPRPAKEDLRYSPHMAEINYWLATVGTATRTIGDIMNYFSILNGISMTLVFLGSFLQIAAGLLFAWNIWSRVRPIGSQHREARGDKF
;
A
#
# COMPACT_ATOMS: atom_id res chain seq x y z
N MET A 1 -13.26 7.75 -10.67
CA MET A 1 -12.29 8.22 -9.64
C MET A 1 -12.80 8.00 -8.22
N TYR A 2 -13.97 8.51 -7.83
CA TYR A 2 -14.52 8.29 -6.47
C TYR A 2 -14.68 6.81 -6.09
N THR A 3 -15.07 5.96 -7.04
CA THR A 3 -15.17 4.51 -6.85
C THR A 3 -13.81 3.87 -6.57
N LEU A 4 -12.78 4.24 -7.33
CA LEU A 4 -11.41 3.72 -7.16
C LEU A 4 -10.79 4.17 -5.83
N VAL A 5 -10.90 5.46 -5.48
CA VAL A 5 -10.44 5.98 -4.18
C VAL A 5 -11.11 5.24 -3.02
N ARG A 6 -12.42 5.01 -3.12
CA ARG A 6 -13.15 4.22 -2.12
C ARG A 6 -12.62 2.80 -1.99
N ARG A 7 -12.19 2.16 -3.09
CA ARG A 7 -11.53 0.83 -3.05
C ARG A 7 -10.22 0.91 -2.28
N PHE A 8 -9.33 1.86 -2.61
CA PHE A 8 -8.06 2.05 -1.86
C PHE A 8 -8.32 2.20 -0.35
N VAL A 9 -9.20 3.11 0.05
CA VAL A 9 -9.46 3.38 1.48
C VAL A 9 -10.06 2.15 2.18
N LYS A 10 -11.06 1.50 1.58
CA LYS A 10 -11.67 0.30 2.17
C LYS A 10 -10.67 -0.85 2.29
N THR A 11 -9.87 -1.09 1.26
CA THR A 11 -8.84 -2.13 1.26
C THR A 11 -7.77 -1.84 2.31
N ALA A 12 -7.34 -0.58 2.44
CA ALA A 12 -6.39 -0.18 3.48
C ALA A 12 -6.94 -0.45 4.89
N LEU A 13 -8.22 -0.15 5.15
CA LEU A 13 -8.85 -0.45 6.43
C LEU A 13 -9.00 -1.95 6.69
N VAL A 14 -9.26 -2.76 5.66
CA VAL A 14 -9.27 -4.22 5.78
C VAL A 14 -7.87 -4.74 6.17
N PHE A 15 -6.82 -4.26 5.50
CA PHE A 15 -5.45 -4.62 5.84
C PHE A 15 -5.00 -4.09 7.20
N PHE A 16 -5.51 -2.94 7.65
CA PHE A 16 -5.30 -2.45 9.00
C PHE A 16 -5.85 -3.43 10.04
N VAL A 17 -7.12 -3.82 9.91
CA VAL A 17 -7.77 -4.77 10.83
C VAL A 17 -7.05 -6.12 10.81
N ALA A 18 -6.70 -6.62 9.63
CA ALA A 18 -5.93 -7.87 9.49
C ALA A 18 -4.53 -7.76 10.11
N GLY A 19 -3.86 -6.61 9.96
CA GLY A 19 -2.56 -6.33 10.56
C GLY A 19 -2.62 -6.26 12.08
N LEU A 20 -3.66 -5.65 12.66
CA LEU A 20 -3.91 -5.68 14.11
C LEU A 20 -4.16 -7.09 14.62
N ALA A 21 -4.98 -7.87 13.93
CA ALA A 21 -5.25 -9.27 14.27
C ALA A 21 -3.96 -10.11 14.24
N LEU A 22 -3.13 -9.93 13.21
CA LEU A 22 -1.84 -10.59 13.09
C LEU A 22 -0.86 -10.17 14.19
N GLY A 23 -0.86 -8.89 14.58
CA GLY A 23 -0.09 -8.39 15.72
C GLY A 23 -0.51 -9.04 17.04
N GLY A 24 -1.82 -9.17 17.28
CA GLY A 24 -2.36 -9.91 18.42
C GLY A 24 -1.96 -11.39 18.41
N TRP A 25 -1.99 -12.04 17.24
CA TRP A 25 -1.53 -13.42 17.11
C TRP A 25 -0.03 -13.57 17.42
N ILE A 26 0.82 -12.65 16.95
CA ILE A 26 2.25 -12.66 17.30
C ILE A 26 2.44 -12.60 18.82
N LEU A 27 1.68 -11.79 19.56
CA LEU A 27 1.77 -11.74 21.02
C LEU A 27 1.38 -13.06 21.68
N VAL A 28 0.33 -13.72 21.17
CA VAL A 28 -0.08 -15.06 21.64
C VAL A 28 1.03 -16.08 21.38
N GLU A 29 1.64 -16.06 20.20
CA GLU A 29 2.77 -16.94 19.85
C GLU A 29 4.02 -16.66 20.70
N MET A 30 4.29 -15.40 21.03
CA MET A 30 5.40 -15.04 21.93
C MET A 30 5.17 -15.55 23.36
N ALA A 31 3.93 -15.53 23.85
CA ALA A 31 3.61 -15.90 25.22
C ALA A 31 3.40 -17.41 25.43
N TRP A 32 2.75 -18.07 24.47
CA TRP A 32 2.30 -19.46 24.59
C TRP A 32 2.59 -20.32 23.36
N GLY A 33 3.22 -19.75 22.33
CA GLY A 33 3.52 -20.47 21.10
C GLY A 33 4.70 -21.42 21.23
N PRO A 34 4.85 -22.35 20.28
CA PRO A 34 6.06 -23.14 20.14
C PRO A 34 7.27 -22.23 19.86
N SER A 35 8.49 -22.69 20.19
CA SER A 35 9.76 -21.97 19.92
C SER A 35 10.13 -21.89 18.43
N ARG A 36 9.22 -21.37 17.61
CA ARG A 36 9.38 -21.12 16.17
C ARG A 36 9.92 -19.71 15.94
N ALA A 37 10.60 -19.52 14.82
CA ALA A 37 11.02 -18.20 14.39
C ALA A 37 9.80 -17.34 14.02
N LEU A 38 9.59 -16.25 14.76
CA LEU A 38 8.49 -15.31 14.51
C LEU A 38 8.79 -14.30 13.40
N ALA A 39 10.02 -14.28 12.87
CA ALA A 39 10.45 -13.35 11.83
C ALA A 39 9.52 -13.30 10.61
N PRO A 40 8.98 -14.42 10.08
CA PRO A 40 8.03 -14.38 8.97
C PRO A 40 6.71 -13.68 9.36
N LEU A 41 6.16 -13.95 10.56
CA LEU A 41 4.96 -13.27 11.03
C LEU A 41 5.19 -11.78 11.25
N ILE A 42 6.34 -11.39 11.79
CA ILE A 42 6.73 -9.99 11.96
C ILE A 42 6.86 -9.30 10.59
N SER A 43 7.47 -9.97 9.60
CA SER A 43 7.51 -9.48 8.21
C SER A 43 6.10 -9.27 7.64
N ALA A 44 5.23 -10.28 7.77
CA ALA A 44 3.84 -10.20 7.32
C ALA A 44 3.10 -9.03 7.98
N HIS A 45 3.17 -8.91 9.30
CA HIS A 45 2.55 -7.83 10.07
C HIS A 45 3.05 -6.45 9.61
N THR A 46 4.37 -6.31 9.49
CA THR A 46 5.01 -5.06 9.09
C THR A 46 4.57 -4.62 7.70
N HIS A 47 4.61 -5.52 6.71
CA HIS A 47 4.22 -5.17 5.35
C HIS A 47 2.71 -5.02 5.16
N LEU A 48 1.90 -5.75 5.93
CA LEU A 48 0.45 -5.61 5.92
C LEU A 48 0.01 -4.26 6.49
N LEU A 49 0.62 -3.78 7.59
CA LEU A 49 0.32 -2.45 8.15
C LEU A 49 0.99 -1.33 7.36
N LEU A 50 2.28 -1.43 7.07
CA LEU A 50 3.01 -0.36 6.37
C LEU A 50 2.53 -0.24 4.93
N PHE A 51 2.66 -1.31 4.13
CA PHE A 51 2.31 -1.24 2.72
C PHE A 51 0.79 -1.36 2.52
N GLY A 52 0.18 -2.36 3.14
CA GLY A 52 -1.25 -2.64 3.00
C GLY A 52 -2.17 -1.56 3.56
N PHE A 53 -1.87 -1.04 4.75
CA PHE A 53 -2.67 0.03 5.33
C PHE A 53 -2.12 1.41 4.96
N VAL A 54 -0.95 1.81 5.50
CA VAL A 54 -0.46 3.19 5.43
C VAL A 54 -0.24 3.64 3.97
N ILE A 55 0.50 2.87 3.19
CA ILE A 55 0.86 3.27 1.82
C ILE A 55 -0.35 3.23 0.88
N ILE A 56 -1.19 2.18 0.89
CA ILE A 56 -2.42 2.14 0.07
C ILE A 56 -3.37 3.28 0.46
N LEU A 57 -3.50 3.61 1.76
CA LEU A 57 -4.30 4.76 2.20
C LEU A 57 -3.74 6.07 1.64
N ILE A 58 -2.44 6.30 1.77
CA ILE A 58 -1.77 7.49 1.22
C ILE A 58 -1.98 7.58 -0.30
N MET A 59 -1.80 6.48 -1.03
CA MET A 59 -2.01 6.45 -2.48
C MET A 59 -3.45 6.84 -2.85
N GLY A 60 -4.43 6.22 -2.18
CA GLY A 60 -5.85 6.52 -2.40
C GLY A 60 -6.21 7.97 -2.11
N VAL A 61 -5.75 8.50 -0.97
CA VAL A 61 -5.98 9.89 -0.56
C VAL A 61 -5.26 10.85 -1.52
N ALA A 62 -4.02 10.57 -1.92
CA ALA A 62 -3.28 11.44 -2.83
C ALA A 62 -3.93 11.51 -4.22
N TYR A 63 -4.43 10.38 -4.75
CA TYR A 63 -5.17 10.38 -6.01
C TYR A 63 -6.44 11.25 -5.96
N TRP A 64 -7.07 11.38 -4.79
CA TRP A 64 -8.23 12.23 -4.56
C TRP A 64 -7.88 13.70 -4.28
N MET A 65 -6.90 13.93 -3.40
CA MET A 65 -6.59 15.26 -2.84
C MET A 65 -5.81 16.14 -3.81
N PHE A 66 -4.85 15.59 -4.56
CA PHE A 66 -4.02 16.43 -5.42
C PHE A 66 -4.82 17.06 -6.57
N PRO A 67 -4.38 18.24 -7.07
CA PRO A 67 -5.04 18.92 -8.17
C PRO A 67 -5.30 18.00 -9.35
N ARG A 68 -6.38 18.29 -10.09
CA ARG A 68 -6.65 17.57 -11.33
C ARG A 68 -5.47 17.76 -12.31
N PRO A 69 -5.15 16.72 -13.11
CA PRO A 69 -4.14 16.83 -14.16
C PRO A 69 -4.45 18.01 -15.09
N ALA A 70 -3.41 18.66 -15.62
CA ALA A 70 -3.59 19.65 -16.69
C ALA A 70 -4.14 18.96 -17.94
N LYS A 71 -4.81 19.69 -18.84
CA LYS A 71 -5.37 19.11 -20.08
C LYS A 71 -4.31 18.46 -20.97
N GLU A 72 -3.07 18.92 -20.86
CA GLU A 72 -1.88 18.53 -21.62
C GLU A 72 -0.98 17.56 -20.83
N ASP A 73 -1.40 17.13 -19.65
CA ASP A 73 -0.67 16.15 -18.84
C ASP A 73 -0.86 14.74 -19.40
N LEU A 74 0.19 14.22 -20.03
CA LEU A 74 0.24 12.85 -20.57
C LEU A 74 0.70 11.81 -19.53
N ARG A 75 1.19 12.23 -18.37
CA ARG A 75 1.72 11.32 -17.35
C ARG A 75 0.61 10.71 -16.51
N TYR A 76 -0.36 11.53 -16.10
CA TYR A 76 -1.47 11.03 -15.30
C TYR A 76 -2.45 10.21 -16.14
N SER A 77 -2.70 8.97 -15.72
CA SER A 77 -3.74 8.14 -16.29
C SER A 77 -4.61 7.50 -15.19
N PRO A 78 -5.96 7.64 -15.27
CA PRO A 78 -6.87 6.92 -14.39
C PRO A 78 -6.71 5.40 -14.46
N HIS A 79 -6.36 4.87 -15.64
CA HIS A 79 -6.10 3.45 -15.83
C HIS A 79 -4.84 3.00 -15.11
N MET A 80 -3.78 3.82 -15.14
CA MET A 80 -2.55 3.54 -14.39
C MET A 80 -2.77 3.59 -12.87
N ALA A 81 -3.70 4.43 -12.40
CA ALA A 81 -4.11 4.42 -10.99
C ALA A 81 -4.86 3.13 -10.60
N GLU A 82 -5.61 2.53 -11.52
CA GLU A 82 -6.28 1.25 -11.30
C GLU A 82 -5.30 0.07 -11.33
N ILE A 83 -4.34 0.06 -12.27
CA ILE A 83 -3.24 -0.91 -12.27
C ILE A 83 -2.47 -0.82 -10.95
N ASN A 84 -2.16 0.40 -10.51
CA ASN A 84 -1.49 0.66 -9.25
C ASN A 84 -2.25 0.05 -8.04
N TYR A 85 -3.57 0.22 -7.99
CA TYR A 85 -4.43 -0.39 -6.97
C TYR A 85 -4.26 -1.91 -6.91
N TRP A 86 -4.31 -2.58 -8.07
CA TRP A 86 -4.20 -4.02 -8.13
C TRP A 86 -2.80 -4.51 -7.78
N LEU A 87 -1.74 -3.85 -8.27
CA LEU A 87 -0.37 -4.18 -7.91
C LEU A 87 -0.15 -4.08 -6.40
N ALA A 88 -0.59 -2.99 -5.77
CA ALA A 88 -0.44 -2.78 -4.33
C ALA A 88 -1.24 -3.81 -3.51
N THR A 89 -2.49 -4.06 -3.90
CA THR A 89 -3.41 -4.95 -3.18
C THR A 89 -2.99 -6.41 -3.31
N VAL A 90 -2.78 -6.88 -4.54
CA VAL A 90 -2.37 -8.26 -4.82
C VAL A 90 -0.95 -8.49 -4.30
N GLY A 91 -0.03 -7.55 -4.49
CA GLY A 91 1.33 -7.67 -3.97
C GLY A 91 1.37 -7.84 -2.46
N THR A 92 0.60 -7.04 -1.74
CA THR A 92 0.50 -7.15 -0.28
C THR A 92 -0.15 -8.45 0.16
N ALA A 93 -1.28 -8.84 -0.43
CA ALA A 93 -1.96 -10.09 -0.09
C ALA A 93 -1.08 -11.31 -0.35
N THR A 94 -0.47 -11.39 -1.53
CA THR A 94 0.44 -12.48 -1.93
C THR A 94 1.65 -12.57 -0.99
N ARG A 95 2.25 -11.45 -0.63
CA ARG A 95 3.37 -11.42 0.32
C ARG A 95 2.96 -11.91 1.70
N THR A 96 1.85 -11.39 2.24
CA THR A 96 1.34 -11.80 3.55
C THR A 96 1.05 -13.29 3.60
N ILE A 97 0.43 -13.86 2.55
CA ILE A 97 0.20 -15.31 2.46
C ILE A 97 1.53 -16.07 2.45
N GLY A 98 2.50 -15.65 1.63
CA GLY A 98 3.83 -16.28 1.58
C GLY A 98 4.56 -16.26 2.92
N ASP A 99 4.54 -15.15 3.63
CA ASP A 99 5.16 -15.00 4.96
C ASP A 99 4.46 -15.86 6.03
N ILE A 100 3.13 -15.97 6.01
CA ILE A 100 2.38 -16.88 6.90
C ILE A 100 2.70 -18.35 6.58
N MET A 101 2.76 -18.73 5.29
CA MET A 101 3.16 -20.07 4.89
C MET A 101 4.59 -20.42 5.35
N ASN A 102 5.51 -19.46 5.26
CA ASN A 102 6.88 -19.60 5.76
C ASN A 102 6.92 -19.84 7.28
N TYR A 103 6.06 -19.19 8.07
CA TYR A 103 6.00 -19.43 9.52
C TYR A 103 5.62 -20.88 9.85
N PHE A 104 4.74 -21.51 9.07
CA PHE A 104 4.36 -22.91 9.25
C PHE A 104 5.27 -23.90 8.52
N SER A 105 6.34 -23.44 7.87
CA SER A 105 7.21 -24.27 7.01
C SER A 105 6.42 -25.05 5.94
N ILE A 106 5.33 -24.49 5.44
CA ILE A 106 4.47 -25.10 4.43
C ILE A 106 5.09 -24.83 3.06
N LEU A 107 5.43 -25.90 2.33
CA LEU A 107 5.86 -25.83 0.93
C LEU A 107 6.97 -24.77 0.70
N ASN A 108 8.07 -24.85 1.45
CA ASN A 108 9.11 -23.82 1.59
C ASN A 108 9.58 -23.14 0.28
N GLY A 109 9.59 -23.84 -0.86
CA GLY A 109 9.90 -23.23 -2.15
C GLY A 109 8.82 -22.27 -2.64
N ILE A 110 7.55 -22.65 -2.52
CA ILE A 110 6.39 -21.88 -2.97
C ILE A 110 6.20 -20.65 -2.08
N SER A 111 6.35 -20.78 -0.76
CA SER A 111 6.19 -19.67 0.19
C SER A 111 7.19 -18.53 -0.08
N MET A 112 8.47 -18.85 -0.28
CA MET A 112 9.50 -17.89 -0.69
C MET A 112 9.18 -17.22 -2.04
N THR A 113 8.74 -17.99 -3.04
CA THR A 113 8.32 -17.44 -4.34
C THR A 113 7.19 -16.42 -4.18
N LEU A 114 6.18 -16.70 -3.34
CA LEU A 114 5.09 -15.77 -3.06
C LEU A 114 5.58 -14.49 -2.38
N VAL A 115 6.49 -14.59 -1.42
CA VAL A 115 7.11 -13.42 -0.78
C VAL A 115 7.84 -12.55 -1.80
N PHE A 116 8.67 -13.14 -2.66
CA PHE A 116 9.40 -12.40 -3.69
C PHE A 116 8.47 -11.76 -4.72
N LEU A 117 7.49 -12.51 -5.22
CA LEU A 117 6.50 -12.00 -6.17
C LEU A 117 5.70 -10.83 -5.56
N GLY A 118 5.21 -10.99 -4.34
CA GLY A 118 4.48 -9.95 -3.63
C GLY A 118 5.32 -8.69 -3.41
N SER A 119 6.60 -8.88 -3.05
CA SER A 119 7.57 -7.78 -2.89
C SER A 119 7.80 -7.02 -4.21
N PHE A 120 7.96 -7.75 -5.31
CA PHE A 120 8.16 -7.15 -6.63
C PHE A 120 6.94 -6.33 -7.06
N LEU A 121 5.73 -6.85 -6.83
CA LEU A 121 4.48 -6.13 -7.10
C LEU A 121 4.35 -4.87 -6.23
N GLN A 122 4.77 -4.91 -4.96
CA GLN A 122 4.81 -3.74 -4.08
C GLN A 122 5.79 -2.67 -4.60
N ILE A 123 6.99 -3.07 -5.04
CA ILE A 123 7.96 -2.15 -5.64
C ILE A 123 7.38 -1.52 -6.92
N ALA A 124 6.81 -2.33 -7.80
CA ALA A 124 6.17 -1.86 -9.03
C ALA A 124 5.03 -0.88 -8.74
N ALA A 125 4.21 -1.15 -7.71
CA ALA A 125 3.17 -0.25 -7.27
C ALA A 125 3.73 1.09 -6.76
N GLY A 126 4.79 1.07 -5.95
CA GLY A 126 5.44 2.30 -5.48
C GLY A 126 5.96 3.16 -6.62
N LEU A 127 6.69 2.54 -7.57
CA LEU A 127 7.25 3.23 -8.74
C LEU A 127 6.16 3.78 -9.67
N LEU A 128 5.13 2.97 -9.97
CA LEU A 128 4.02 3.40 -10.81
C LEU A 128 3.25 4.55 -10.16
N PHE A 129 3.04 4.51 -8.85
CA PHE A 129 2.38 5.60 -8.12
C PHE A 129 3.20 6.89 -8.21
N ALA A 130 4.49 6.82 -7.90
CA ALA A 130 5.39 7.97 -7.95
C ALA A 130 5.41 8.61 -9.35
N TRP A 131 5.50 7.79 -10.40
CA TRP A 131 5.44 8.24 -11.78
C TRP A 131 4.10 8.88 -12.14
N ASN A 132 2.99 8.21 -11.82
CA ASN A 132 1.63 8.63 -12.20
C ASN A 132 1.19 9.91 -11.48
N ILE A 133 1.71 10.18 -10.29
CA ILE A 133 1.31 11.36 -9.50
C ILE A 133 2.28 12.54 -9.63
N TRP A 134 3.47 12.35 -10.20
CA TRP A 134 4.55 13.34 -10.24
C TRP A 134 4.11 14.71 -10.76
N SER A 135 3.36 14.76 -11.86
CA SER A 135 2.86 15.99 -12.49
C SER A 135 1.78 16.70 -11.66
N ARG A 136 1.15 16.01 -10.71
CA ARG A 136 0.10 16.53 -9.83
C ARG A 136 0.65 17.09 -8.52
N VAL A 137 1.93 16.86 -8.21
CA VAL A 137 2.63 17.48 -7.07
C VAL A 137 2.97 18.93 -7.42
N ARG A 138 2.03 19.84 -7.22
CA ARG A 138 2.19 21.26 -7.50
C ARG A 138 1.33 22.12 -6.58
N PRO A 139 1.66 23.41 -6.40
CA PRO A 139 0.90 24.31 -5.54
C PRO A 139 -0.57 24.39 -5.94
N ILE A 140 -1.45 24.40 -4.95
CA ILE A 140 -2.88 24.60 -5.14
C ILE A 140 -3.13 26.08 -4.87
N GLY A 141 -3.55 26.85 -5.88
CA GLY A 141 -4.18 28.20 -5.87
C GLY A 141 -3.85 29.28 -4.82
N SER A 142 -3.64 28.96 -3.54
CA SER A 142 -3.26 29.89 -2.47
C SER A 142 -2.01 30.67 -2.84
N GLN A 143 -1.04 30.08 -3.55
CA GLN A 143 0.14 30.82 -4.00
C GLN A 143 -0.18 31.96 -4.97
N HIS A 144 -1.26 31.91 -5.76
CA HIS A 144 -1.71 33.04 -6.57
C HIS A 144 -2.45 34.12 -5.77
N ARG A 145 -2.93 33.80 -4.56
CA ARG A 145 -3.53 34.75 -3.61
C ARG A 145 -2.45 35.36 -2.71
N GLU A 146 -1.54 34.53 -2.21
CA GLU A 146 -0.34 34.93 -1.46
C GLU A 146 0.61 35.80 -2.31
N ALA A 147 0.82 35.48 -3.59
CA ALA A 147 1.58 36.34 -4.51
C ALA A 147 0.91 37.69 -4.80
N ARG A 148 -0.40 37.81 -4.55
CA ARG A 148 -1.14 39.09 -4.60
C ARG A 148 -1.15 39.82 -3.25
N GLY A 149 -0.53 39.26 -2.22
CA GLY A 149 -0.47 39.84 -0.87
C GLY A 149 -1.68 39.55 0.00
N ASP A 150 -2.65 38.74 -0.46
CA ASP A 150 -3.80 38.35 0.33
C ASP A 150 -3.35 37.36 1.42
N LYS A 151 -3.33 37.80 2.69
CA LYS A 151 -3.14 36.90 3.83
C LYS A 151 -4.40 36.07 4.08
N PHE A 152 -4.19 34.86 4.63
CA PHE A 152 -5.21 33.86 4.96
C PHE A 152 -6.44 34.44 5.65
#